data_AF-A0A957IXI9-F1
#
_entry.id   AF-A0A957IXI9-F1
#
_cell.length_a   1.000
_cell.length_b   1.000
_cell.length_c   1.000
_cell.angle_alpha   90.00
_cell.angle_beta   90.00
_cell.angle_gamma   90.00
#
_symmetry.space_group_name_H-M   'P 1'
#
loop_
_entity.id
_entity.type
_entity.pdbx_description
1 polymer ?
#
loop_
_entity_poly.entity_id
_entity_poly.type
_entity_poly.pdbx_seq_one_letter_code
_entity_poly.pdbx_strand_id
1 'polypeptide(L)'
;DFLLSSGAVSIERDKQEIQTLANTAWNLRDAAAPRLGILDQRLLYWPIGGSEGQINEDVAVWLRGMTKVRDSGALLAGYIDRPLTGYVVTLLQALAGLDDPEFAWRELGKRGLGGLPDTALYGRILAPGQRSPVFVNISPPNRGFADFDPLNEVCFFYLNAGTRGRRLARVDVPRWVAEMDGGVTAVHALVVDQCRILGDYPYVLARADEMAVIGHRDHEELDFLIDLTMQRYGIARTLTAKQGSKGLARGGKTRFEGP
;
A
#
# COMPACT_ATOMS: atom_id res chain seq x y z
N ASP A 1 -10.92 -26.18 3.46
CA ASP A 1 -11.77 -25.26 2.69
C ASP A 1 -10.97 -24.61 1.57
N PHE A 2 -11.31 -24.92 0.31
CA PHE A 2 -10.60 -24.40 -0.88
C PHE A 2 -11.31 -23.20 -1.54
N LEU A 3 -12.38 -22.68 -0.92
CA LEU A 3 -13.08 -21.48 -1.39
C LEU A 3 -12.64 -20.28 -0.56
N LEU A 4 -11.47 -19.75 -0.89
CA LEU A 4 -11.05 -18.46 -0.36
C LEU A 4 -11.97 -17.38 -0.93
N SER A 5 -12.54 -16.54 -0.06
CA SER A 5 -13.24 -15.33 -0.49
C SER A 5 -12.24 -14.39 -1.18
N SER A 6 -12.72 -13.48 -2.02
CA SER A 6 -11.85 -12.45 -2.62
C SER A 6 -11.05 -11.65 -1.57
N GLY A 7 -11.64 -11.43 -0.39
CA GLY A 7 -10.96 -10.82 0.76
C GLY A 7 -9.81 -11.68 1.30
N ALA A 8 -10.00 -13.00 1.40
CA ALA A 8 -8.95 -13.90 1.87
C ALA A 8 -7.77 -13.97 0.90
N VAL A 9 -8.02 -13.95 -0.42
CA VAL A 9 -6.95 -13.88 -1.43
C VAL A 9 -6.14 -12.59 -1.31
N SER A 10 -6.81 -11.45 -1.07
CA SER A 10 -6.12 -10.17 -0.85
C SER A 10 -5.22 -10.22 0.38
N ILE A 11 -5.71 -10.78 1.50
CA ILE A 11 -4.93 -10.90 2.74
C ILE A 11 -3.70 -11.79 2.53
N GLU A 12 -3.86 -12.93 1.84
CA GLU A 12 -2.72 -13.79 1.50
C GLU A 12 -1.70 -13.09 0.60
N ARG A 13 -2.16 -12.30 -0.37
CA ARG A 13 -1.28 -11.50 -1.23
C ARG A 13 -0.49 -10.50 -0.40
N ASP A 14 -1.15 -9.71 0.45
CA ASP A 14 -0.48 -8.67 1.24
C ASP A 14 0.55 -9.29 2.21
N LYS A 15 0.25 -10.46 2.79
CA LYS A 15 1.20 -11.24 3.60
C LYS A 15 2.39 -11.73 2.78
N GLN A 16 2.17 -12.22 1.56
CA GLN A 16 3.27 -12.63 0.69
C GLN A 16 4.13 -11.45 0.26
N GLU A 17 3.54 -10.28 0.01
CA GLU A 17 4.26 -9.05 -0.35
C GLU A 17 5.25 -8.63 0.74
N ILE A 18 4.79 -8.47 1.99
CA ILE A 18 5.67 -8.06 3.10
C ILE A 18 6.72 -9.13 3.42
N GLN A 19 6.37 -10.42 3.34
CA GLN A 19 7.33 -11.51 3.52
C GLN A 19 8.41 -11.52 2.44
N THR A 20 8.02 -11.33 1.18
CA THR A 20 8.94 -11.29 0.03
C THR A 20 9.89 -10.11 0.13
N LEU A 21 9.36 -8.94 0.49
CA LEU A 21 10.16 -7.75 0.72
C LEU A 21 11.13 -7.95 1.89
N ALA A 22 10.68 -8.49 3.01
CA ALA A 22 11.51 -8.75 4.19
C ALA A 22 12.60 -9.80 3.93
N ASN A 23 12.29 -10.86 3.18
CA ASN A 23 13.25 -11.88 2.78
C ASN A 23 14.31 -11.30 1.82
N THR A 24 13.87 -10.50 0.85
CA THR A 24 14.78 -9.82 -0.09
C THR A 24 15.71 -8.87 0.66
N ALA A 25 15.19 -8.06 1.57
CA ALA A 25 15.98 -7.16 2.41
C ALA A 25 17.01 -7.94 3.25
N TRP A 26 16.60 -9.05 3.86
CA TRP A 26 17.49 -9.91 4.65
C TRP A 26 18.61 -10.56 3.83
N ASN A 27 18.29 -11.03 2.63
CA ASN A 27 19.28 -11.65 1.74
C ASN A 27 20.31 -10.63 1.24
N LEU A 28 19.92 -9.36 1.12
CA LEU A 28 20.79 -8.26 0.72
C LEU A 28 21.44 -7.52 1.90
N ARG A 29 21.39 -8.07 3.13
CA ARG A 29 21.86 -7.38 4.35
C ARG A 29 23.32 -6.98 4.35
N ASP A 30 24.16 -7.72 3.63
CA ASP A 30 25.59 -7.48 3.54
C ASP A 30 25.97 -6.50 2.41
N ALA A 31 24.99 -5.92 1.72
CA ALA A 31 25.23 -4.92 0.68
C ALA A 31 25.77 -3.61 1.27
N ALA A 32 26.77 -3.03 0.63
CA ALA A 32 27.45 -1.81 1.09
C ALA A 32 26.61 -0.52 0.97
N ALA A 33 25.58 -0.51 0.12
CA ALA A 33 24.74 0.66 -0.12
C ALA A 33 23.52 0.70 0.81
N PRO A 34 23.00 1.89 1.17
CA PRO A 34 21.71 2.03 1.82
C PRO A 34 20.60 1.35 1.01
N ARG A 35 19.70 0.64 1.69
CA ARG A 35 18.61 -0.11 1.07
C ARG A 35 17.28 0.43 1.53
N LEU A 36 16.33 0.56 0.61
CA LEU A 36 14.94 0.92 0.89
C LEU A 36 14.03 -0.19 0.37
N GLY A 37 13.30 -0.84 1.28
CA GLY A 37 12.11 -1.61 0.94
C GLY A 37 10.93 -0.65 0.82
N ILE A 38 10.21 -0.71 -0.30
CA ILE A 38 9.04 0.14 -0.56
C ILE A 38 7.85 -0.70 -1.00
N LEU A 39 6.66 -0.38 -0.47
CA LEU A 39 5.38 -1.02 -0.81
C LEU A 39 4.44 0.01 -1.44
N ASP A 40 3.61 -0.42 -2.40
CA ASP A 40 2.53 0.41 -2.98
C ASP A 40 1.25 0.36 -2.13
N GLN A 41 1.42 0.61 -0.83
CA GLN A 41 0.31 0.63 0.12
C GLN A 41 0.74 1.32 1.42
N ARG A 42 -0.24 1.52 2.31
CA ARG A 42 -0.01 2.00 3.67
C ARG A 42 0.77 0.96 4.47
N LEU A 43 1.65 1.43 5.36
CA LEU A 43 2.28 0.53 6.32
C LEU A 43 1.33 0.16 7.45
N LEU A 44 0.38 1.04 7.77
CA LEU A 44 -0.67 0.76 8.74
C LEU A 44 -1.69 -0.20 8.13
N TYR A 45 -1.34 -1.48 8.13
CA TYR A 45 -2.12 -2.57 7.55
C TYR A 45 -3.20 -3.06 8.52
N TRP A 46 -4.44 -3.10 8.05
CA TRP A 46 -5.56 -3.68 8.79
C TRP A 46 -6.54 -4.38 7.83
N PRO A 47 -6.67 -5.73 7.90
CA PRO A 47 -7.60 -6.47 7.05
C PRO A 47 -9.06 -6.06 7.25
N ILE A 48 -9.82 -5.96 6.15
CA ILE A 48 -11.27 -5.70 6.20
C ILE A 48 -11.96 -6.89 6.88
N GLY A 49 -12.73 -6.62 7.93
CA GLY A 49 -13.46 -7.62 8.72
C GLY A 49 -12.77 -8.06 10.02
N GLY A 50 -11.55 -7.57 10.30
CA GLY A 50 -10.94 -7.69 11.62
C GLY A 50 -11.54 -6.72 12.64
N SER A 51 -11.62 -7.11 13.91
CA SER A 51 -11.99 -6.20 15.00
C SER A 51 -10.92 -5.11 15.15
N GLU A 52 -11.26 -3.84 14.96
CA GLU A 52 -10.32 -2.73 15.13
C GLU A 52 -9.68 -2.76 16.54
N GLY A 53 -8.35 -2.70 16.61
CA GLY A 53 -7.60 -2.52 17.85
C GLY A 53 -6.97 -3.78 18.46
N GLN A 54 -7.37 -4.99 18.04
CA GLN A 54 -6.69 -6.22 18.49
C GLN A 54 -5.92 -6.86 17.34
N ILE A 55 -4.62 -7.08 17.55
CA ILE A 55 -3.74 -7.68 16.55
C ILE A 55 -4.15 -9.14 16.35
N ASN A 56 -4.62 -9.46 15.15
CA ASN A 56 -4.82 -10.83 14.71
C ASN A 56 -3.54 -11.40 14.10
N GLU A 57 -3.54 -12.69 13.74
CA GLU A 57 -2.36 -13.34 13.19
C GLU A 57 -1.90 -12.73 11.86
N ASP A 58 -2.82 -12.26 11.01
CA ASP A 58 -2.47 -11.63 9.73
C ASP A 58 -1.71 -10.31 9.94
N VAL A 59 -2.16 -9.48 10.88
CA VAL A 59 -1.48 -8.24 11.28
C VAL A 59 -0.16 -8.58 11.98
N ALA A 60 -0.10 -9.64 12.78
CA ALA A 60 1.15 -10.08 13.41
C ALA A 60 2.20 -10.54 12.37
N VAL A 61 1.79 -11.23 11.30
CA VAL A 61 2.67 -11.57 10.17
C VAL A 61 3.23 -10.31 9.52
N TRP A 62 2.38 -9.31 9.27
CA TRP A 62 2.79 -8.03 8.72
C TRP A 62 3.83 -7.33 9.59
N LEU A 63 3.55 -7.20 10.90
CA LEU A 63 4.43 -6.57 11.88
C LEU A 63 5.78 -7.28 11.98
N ARG A 64 5.79 -8.62 12.01
CA ARG A 64 7.05 -9.39 11.99
C ARG A 64 7.83 -9.18 10.70
N GLY A 65 7.16 -8.98 9.57
CA GLY A 65 7.77 -8.59 8.31
C GLY A 65 8.47 -7.23 8.41
N MET A 66 7.80 -6.22 8.98
CA MET A 66 8.39 -4.90 9.24
C MET A 66 9.63 -5.00 10.14
N THR A 67 9.52 -5.75 11.24
CA THR A 67 10.63 -6.02 12.16
C THR A 67 11.80 -6.71 11.44
N LYS A 68 11.55 -7.69 10.58
CA LYS A 68 12.61 -8.36 9.82
C LYS A 68 13.31 -7.42 8.82
N VAL A 69 12.59 -6.47 8.22
CA VAL A 69 13.22 -5.44 7.36
C VAL A 69 14.17 -4.58 8.19
N ARG A 70 13.72 -4.10 9.35
CA ARG A 70 14.56 -3.34 10.29
C ARG A 70 15.82 -4.11 10.67
N ASP A 71 15.65 -5.37 11.08
CA ASP A 71 16.76 -6.20 11.56
C ASP A 71 17.76 -6.54 10.44
N SER A 72 17.36 -6.40 9.16
CA SER A 72 18.28 -6.50 8.02
C SER A 72 19.12 -5.25 7.76
N GLY A 73 18.87 -4.15 8.48
CA GLY A 73 19.49 -2.84 8.28
C GLY A 73 18.97 -2.04 7.08
N ALA A 74 17.90 -2.50 6.43
CA ALA A 74 17.23 -1.75 5.37
C ALA A 74 16.24 -0.73 5.96
N LEU A 75 15.95 0.34 5.23
CA LEU A 75 14.84 1.27 5.46
C LEU A 75 13.53 0.67 4.93
N LEU A 76 12.39 1.12 5.47
CA LEU A 76 11.05 0.69 5.03
C LEU A 76 10.15 1.91 4.77
N ALA A 77 9.41 1.87 3.66
CA ALA A 77 8.39 2.86 3.36
C ALA A 77 7.15 2.24 2.72
N GLY A 78 5.98 2.82 3.02
CA GLY A 78 4.76 2.63 2.26
C GLY A 78 4.49 3.87 1.41
N TYR A 79 4.19 3.69 0.13
CA TYR A 79 3.86 4.78 -0.79
C TYR A 79 2.36 4.78 -1.08
N ILE A 80 1.73 5.94 -0.93
CA ILE A 80 0.31 6.12 -1.21
C ILE A 80 0.18 7.26 -2.21
N ASP A 81 -0.18 6.94 -3.46
CA ASP A 81 -0.53 7.96 -4.45
C ASP A 81 -1.88 8.62 -4.11
N ARG A 82 -1.99 9.92 -4.39
CA ARG A 82 -3.21 10.73 -4.23
C ARG A 82 -3.93 10.48 -2.90
N PRO A 83 -3.27 10.70 -1.75
CA PRO A 83 -3.89 10.45 -0.45
C PRO A 83 -5.10 11.37 -0.24
N LEU A 84 -6.24 10.77 0.11
CA LEU A 84 -7.49 11.50 0.37
C LEU A 84 -7.70 11.81 1.87
N THR A 85 -6.67 11.63 2.70
CA THR A 85 -6.78 11.80 4.14
C THR A 85 -6.58 13.25 4.57
N GLY A 86 -7.25 13.65 5.66
CA GLY A 86 -7.21 15.00 6.24
C GLY A 86 -6.64 15.01 7.65
N TYR A 87 -5.58 14.24 7.94
CA TYR A 87 -5.04 14.11 9.30
C TYR A 87 -4.42 15.42 9.79
N VAL A 88 -3.66 16.11 8.93
CA VAL A 88 -3.01 17.37 9.29
C VAL A 88 -4.03 18.49 9.38
N VAL A 89 -4.99 18.55 8.45
CA VAL A 89 -6.10 19.50 8.54
C VAL A 89 -6.85 19.29 9.85
N THR A 90 -7.19 18.05 10.22
CA THR A 90 -7.86 17.73 11.49
C THR A 90 -7.01 18.16 12.70
N LEU A 91 -5.69 17.94 12.66
CA LEU A 91 -4.78 18.41 13.72
C LEU A 91 -4.81 19.94 13.86
N LEU A 92 -4.72 20.68 12.76
CA LEU A 92 -4.76 22.14 12.78
C LEU A 92 -6.08 22.68 13.34
N GLN A 93 -7.19 22.02 13.02
CA GLN A 93 -8.50 22.36 13.60
C GLN A 93 -8.57 22.06 15.10
N ALA A 94 -8.02 20.92 15.53
CA ALA A 94 -7.95 20.58 16.94
C ALA A 94 -7.17 21.63 17.73
N LEU A 95 -6.05 22.12 17.18
CA LEU A 95 -5.26 23.19 17.78
C LEU A 95 -6.04 24.50 17.89
N ALA A 96 -6.82 24.87 16.87
CA ALA A 96 -7.67 26.06 16.91
C ALA A 96 -8.78 25.96 17.97
N GLY A 97 -9.24 24.74 18.27
CA GLY A 97 -10.25 24.48 19.30
C GLY A 97 -9.73 24.45 20.73
N LEU A 98 -8.42 24.41 20.96
CA LEU A 98 -7.86 24.31 22.33
C LEU A 98 -8.21 25.52 23.20
N ASP A 99 -8.31 26.70 22.59
CA ASP A 99 -8.62 27.96 23.28
C ASP A 99 -10.11 28.35 23.17
N ASP A 100 -10.94 27.49 22.55
CA ASP A 100 -12.36 27.74 22.33
C ASP A 100 -13.23 26.75 23.14
N PRO A 101 -13.86 27.20 24.25
CA PRO A 101 -14.73 26.36 25.07
C PRO A 101 -15.98 25.83 24.34
N GLU A 102 -16.42 26.51 23.27
CA GLU A 102 -17.58 26.11 22.47
C GLU A 102 -17.19 25.23 21.28
N PHE A 103 -15.90 24.91 21.13
CA PHE A 103 -15.41 24.12 20.01
C PHE A 103 -16.12 22.76 19.95
N ALA A 104 -16.67 22.45 18.78
CA ALA A 104 -17.43 21.23 18.55
C ALA A 104 -16.49 20.01 18.38
N TRP A 105 -15.84 19.57 19.45
CA TRP A 105 -14.92 18.43 19.48
C TRP A 105 -15.53 17.14 18.90
N ARG A 106 -16.85 16.96 19.05
CA ARG A 106 -17.57 15.81 18.50
C ARG A 106 -17.68 15.81 16.98
N GLU A 107 -17.49 16.95 16.33
CA GLU A 107 -17.54 17.12 14.87
C GLU A 107 -16.14 17.16 14.24
N LEU A 108 -15.09 17.21 15.06
CA LEU A 108 -13.70 17.13 14.62
C LEU A 108 -13.45 15.81 13.86
N GLY A 109 -12.82 15.90 12.69
CA GLY A 109 -12.54 14.74 11.84
C GLY A 109 -13.76 14.16 11.10
N LYS A 110 -15.00 14.54 11.46
CA LYS A 110 -16.21 14.19 10.70
C LYS A 110 -16.33 15.05 9.43
N ARG A 111 -15.42 14.87 8.47
CA ARG A 111 -15.33 15.70 7.23
C ARG A 111 -15.51 17.22 7.49
N GLY A 112 -15.09 17.69 8.66
CA GLY A 112 -15.49 18.96 9.25
C GLY A 112 -14.65 20.14 8.80
N LEU A 113 -14.44 20.32 7.50
CA LEU A 113 -13.98 21.55 6.82
C LEU A 113 -14.44 21.46 5.34
N GLY A 114 -15.69 21.02 5.14
CA GLY A 114 -16.20 20.67 3.81
C GLY A 114 -15.45 19.51 3.13
N GLY A 115 -14.75 18.66 3.89
CA GLY A 115 -13.94 17.57 3.34
C GLY A 115 -12.61 17.99 2.70
N LEU A 116 -12.01 19.11 3.13
CA LEU A 116 -10.69 19.54 2.65
C LEU A 116 -9.61 18.49 2.96
N PRO A 117 -9.00 17.85 1.94
CA PRO A 117 -7.94 16.86 2.17
C PRO A 117 -6.60 17.55 2.45
N ASP A 118 -5.67 16.84 3.10
CA ASP A 118 -4.30 17.35 3.32
C ASP A 118 -3.60 17.69 2.00
N THR A 119 -4.01 17.05 0.90
CA THR A 119 -3.52 17.36 -0.45
C THR A 119 -3.89 18.76 -0.94
N ALA A 120 -4.99 19.34 -0.46
CA ALA A 120 -5.34 20.72 -0.79
C ALA A 120 -4.44 21.72 -0.06
N LEU A 121 -4.07 21.43 1.19
CA LEU A 121 -3.12 22.20 1.98
C LEU A 121 -1.72 22.12 1.37
N TYR A 122 -1.16 20.91 1.30
CA TYR A 122 0.21 20.71 0.84
C TYR A 122 0.39 20.96 -0.66
N GLY A 123 -0.68 20.92 -1.45
CA GLY A 123 -0.64 21.32 -2.86
C GLY A 123 -0.31 22.79 -3.07
N ARG A 124 -0.50 23.63 -2.05
CA ARG A 124 -0.12 25.04 -2.08
C ARG A 124 1.28 25.29 -1.52
N ILE A 125 1.78 24.41 -0.67
CA ILE A 125 2.99 24.63 0.13
C ILE A 125 4.20 23.90 -0.46
N LEU A 126 4.04 22.64 -0.89
CA LEU A 126 5.15 21.81 -1.32
C LEU A 126 5.48 22.04 -2.80
N ALA A 127 6.66 22.57 -3.07
CA ALA A 127 7.24 22.59 -4.41
C ALA A 127 7.66 21.17 -4.85
N PRO A 128 7.84 20.91 -6.16
CA PRO A 128 8.39 19.66 -6.69
C PRO A 128 9.61 19.15 -5.89
N GLY A 129 9.57 17.89 -5.47
CA GLY A 129 10.62 17.24 -4.67
C GLY A 129 10.64 17.60 -3.18
N GLN A 130 9.78 18.51 -2.70
CA GLN A 130 9.71 18.86 -1.27
C GLN A 130 8.77 17.94 -0.50
N ARG A 131 9.06 17.77 0.79
CA ARG A 131 8.21 17.04 1.74
C ARG A 131 7.76 17.92 2.90
N SER A 132 6.67 17.51 3.54
CA SER A 132 6.23 18.06 4.82
C SER A 132 7.13 17.58 5.98
N PRO A 133 6.92 18.11 7.20
CA PRO A 133 7.35 17.45 8.42
C PRO A 133 6.79 16.03 8.55
N VAL A 134 7.38 15.26 9.46
CA VAL A 134 6.92 13.92 9.82
C VAL A 134 5.85 14.03 10.90
N PHE A 135 4.77 13.27 10.75
CA PHE A 135 3.65 13.18 11.67
C PHE A 135 3.48 11.74 12.14
N VAL A 136 2.89 11.56 13.33
CA VAL A 136 2.44 10.26 13.82
C VAL A 136 0.94 10.14 13.58
N ASN A 137 0.49 8.96 13.14
CA ASN A 137 -0.94 8.69 12.98
C ASN A 137 -1.56 8.28 14.33
N ILE A 138 -2.25 9.20 15.00
CA ILE A 138 -2.92 8.91 16.29
C ILE A 138 -4.23 8.17 16.01
N SER A 139 -4.19 6.84 16.01
CA SER A 139 -5.35 5.98 15.76
C SER A 139 -5.27 4.65 16.53
N PRO A 140 -6.40 3.99 16.87
CA PRO A 140 -6.38 2.71 17.56
C PRO A 140 -5.56 1.61 16.85
N PRO A 141 -5.60 1.44 15.51
CA PRO A 141 -4.75 0.48 14.83
C PRO A 141 -3.25 0.78 15.03
N ASN A 142 -2.84 2.04 14.97
CA ASN A 142 -1.44 2.42 15.12
C ASN A 142 -0.95 2.25 16.57
N ARG A 143 -1.85 2.46 17.54
CA ARG A 143 -1.58 2.09 18.94
C ARG A 143 -1.36 0.58 19.08
N GLY A 144 -2.16 -0.25 18.41
CA GLY A 144 -1.93 -1.69 18.35
C GLY A 144 -0.54 -2.04 17.80
N PHE A 145 -0.08 -1.35 16.76
CA PHE A 145 1.28 -1.54 16.22
C PHE A 145 2.35 -1.20 17.27
N ALA A 146 2.20 -0.08 17.98
CA ALA A 146 3.11 0.34 19.04
C ALA A 146 3.09 -0.60 20.26
N ASP A 147 1.93 -1.16 20.62
CA ASP A 147 1.79 -2.12 21.71
C ASP A 147 2.50 -3.46 21.39
N PHE A 148 2.62 -3.83 20.10
CA PHE A 148 3.39 -4.99 19.66
C PHE A 148 4.90 -4.74 19.68
N ASP A 149 5.32 -3.62 19.09
CA ASP A 149 6.69 -3.12 19.13
C ASP A 149 6.62 -1.60 18.94
N PRO A 150 7.08 -0.78 19.91
CA PRO A 150 7.02 0.68 19.81
C PRO A 150 7.68 1.24 18.55
N LEU A 151 8.70 0.54 18.02
CA LEU A 151 9.41 0.94 16.80
C LEU A 151 8.59 0.71 15.52
N ASN A 152 7.55 -0.14 15.57
CA ASN A 152 6.65 -0.39 14.44
C ASN A 152 5.53 0.64 14.32
N GLU A 153 5.40 1.60 15.25
CA GLU A 153 4.45 2.69 15.13
C GLU A 153 4.65 3.44 13.79
N VAL A 154 3.56 3.64 13.06
CA VAL A 154 3.59 4.23 11.73
C VAL A 154 3.56 5.75 11.83
N CYS A 155 4.63 6.36 11.31
CA CYS A 155 4.75 7.78 11.02
C CYS A 155 4.48 8.02 9.52
N PHE A 156 4.28 9.27 9.14
CA PHE A 156 4.11 9.64 7.73
C PHE A 156 4.55 11.06 7.43
N PHE A 157 4.84 11.33 6.16
CA PHE A 157 4.97 12.69 5.63
C PHE A 157 4.33 12.77 4.24
N TYR A 158 3.97 13.97 3.81
CA TYR A 158 3.53 14.25 2.46
C TYR A 158 4.72 14.64 1.59
N LEU A 159 4.74 14.17 0.35
CA LEU A 159 5.78 14.44 -0.65
C LEU A 159 5.12 14.97 -1.91
N ASN A 160 5.65 16.04 -2.49
CA ASN A 160 5.39 16.36 -3.89
C ASN A 160 6.38 15.57 -4.76
N ALA A 161 5.96 14.41 -5.24
CA ALA A 161 6.76 13.47 -6.03
C ALA A 161 6.95 13.91 -7.48
N GLY A 162 6.19 14.91 -7.92
CA GLY A 162 6.21 15.39 -9.30
C GLY A 162 7.49 16.14 -9.63
N THR A 163 7.96 15.99 -10.86
CA THR A 163 9.00 16.85 -11.44
C THR A 163 8.45 18.24 -11.84
N ARG A 164 7.15 18.30 -12.16
CA ARG A 164 6.40 19.52 -12.45
C ARG A 164 4.99 19.41 -11.89
N GLY A 165 4.44 20.53 -11.44
CA GLY A 165 3.07 20.60 -10.95
C GLY A 165 2.87 19.93 -9.59
N ARG A 166 1.63 19.55 -9.32
CA ARG A 166 1.19 19.00 -8.03
C ARG A 166 0.97 17.49 -8.17
N ARG A 167 1.85 16.70 -7.58
CA ARG A 167 1.76 15.23 -7.52
C ARG A 167 2.06 14.80 -6.11
N LEU A 168 1.04 14.88 -5.27
CA LEU A 168 1.19 14.62 -3.85
C LEU A 168 1.00 13.14 -3.57
N ALA A 169 1.99 12.59 -2.90
CA ALA A 169 1.94 11.28 -2.29
C ALA A 169 2.05 11.40 -0.78
N ARG A 170 1.59 10.38 -0.08
CA ARG A 170 1.93 10.17 1.32
C ARG A 170 2.94 9.04 1.38
N VAL A 171 3.98 9.24 2.18
CA VAL A 171 4.99 8.22 2.46
C VAL A 171 4.85 7.86 3.93
N ASP A 172 4.46 6.62 4.20
CA ASP A 172 4.47 6.02 5.52
C ASP A 172 5.87 5.49 5.82
N VAL A 173 6.35 5.70 7.05
CA VAL A 173 7.60 5.14 7.54
C VAL A 173 7.39 4.64 8.97
N PRO A 174 8.01 3.53 9.40
CA PRO A 174 7.94 3.11 10.79
C PRO A 174 8.78 4.05 11.67
N ARG A 175 8.49 4.07 12.96
CA ARG A 175 9.11 4.97 13.94
C ARG A 175 10.63 4.85 13.98
N TRP A 176 11.18 3.64 13.83
CA TRP A 176 12.63 3.48 13.77
C TRP A 176 13.29 4.17 12.56
N VAL A 177 12.60 4.31 11.41
CA VAL A 177 13.08 5.13 10.29
C VAL A 177 12.95 6.61 10.60
N ALA A 178 11.86 7.00 11.27
CA ALA A 178 11.60 8.39 11.63
C ALA A 178 12.61 8.95 12.65
N GLU A 179 13.07 8.11 13.58
CA GLU A 179 14.01 8.48 14.64
C GLU A 179 15.48 8.17 14.30
N MET A 180 15.74 7.35 13.28
CA MET A 180 17.08 7.10 12.77
C MET A 180 17.69 8.38 12.18
N ASP A 181 18.92 8.71 12.59
CA ASP A 181 19.65 9.85 12.04
C ASP A 181 19.80 9.72 10.52
N GLY A 182 19.35 10.74 9.79
CA GLY A 182 19.28 10.72 8.33
C GLY A 182 18.28 9.75 7.70
N GLY A 183 17.53 8.93 8.46
CA GLY A 183 16.63 7.90 7.93
C GLY A 183 15.53 8.46 7.04
N VAL A 184 14.78 9.46 7.52
CA VAL A 184 13.75 10.15 6.74
C VAL A 184 14.34 10.85 5.50
N THR A 185 15.53 11.44 5.63
CA THR A 185 16.22 12.10 4.53
C THR A 185 16.61 11.09 3.45
N ALA A 186 17.08 9.90 3.84
CA ALA A 186 17.42 8.82 2.92
C ALA A 186 16.17 8.28 2.20
N VAL A 187 15.08 8.01 2.93
CA VAL A 187 13.79 7.60 2.30
C VAL A 187 13.33 8.65 1.31
N HIS A 188 13.31 9.93 1.71
CA HIS A 188 12.89 11.04 0.86
C HIS A 188 13.74 11.13 -0.41
N ALA A 189 15.07 11.07 -0.28
CA ALA A 189 15.98 11.15 -1.42
C ALA A 189 15.78 9.98 -2.39
N LEU A 190 15.70 8.74 -1.88
CA LEU A 190 15.52 7.54 -2.69
C LEU A 190 14.16 7.52 -3.40
N VAL A 191 13.08 7.90 -2.71
CA VAL A 191 11.74 7.99 -3.33
C VAL A 191 11.72 9.05 -4.43
N VAL A 192 12.28 10.24 -4.18
CA VAL A 192 12.36 11.31 -5.20
C VAL A 192 13.18 10.87 -6.40
N ASP A 193 14.30 10.19 -6.19
CA ASP A 193 15.12 9.63 -7.26
C ASP A 193 14.32 8.67 -8.15
N GLN A 194 13.59 7.73 -7.53
CA GLN A 194 12.73 6.79 -8.27
C GLN A 194 11.57 7.48 -8.97
N CYS A 195 10.97 8.50 -8.38
CA CYS A 195 9.89 9.28 -8.99
C CYS A 195 10.37 10.09 -10.20
N ARG A 196 11.63 10.55 -10.23
CA ARG A 196 12.16 11.33 -11.37
C ARG A 196 12.24 10.53 -12.67
N ILE A 197 12.34 9.20 -12.59
CA ILE A 197 12.44 8.31 -13.76
C ILE A 197 11.13 8.33 -14.56
N LEU A 198 9.97 8.22 -13.91
CA LEU A 198 8.65 8.26 -14.55
C LEU A 198 8.00 9.65 -14.56
N GLY A 199 8.39 10.50 -13.61
CA GLY A 199 7.97 11.89 -13.49
C GLY A 199 7.11 12.21 -12.27
N ASP A 200 6.40 11.22 -11.70
CA ASP A 200 5.49 11.43 -10.56
C ASP A 200 5.19 10.19 -9.68
N TYR A 201 5.75 9.02 -10.00
CA TYR A 201 5.53 7.77 -9.28
C TYR A 201 6.81 6.91 -9.25
N PRO A 202 7.13 6.19 -8.14
CA PRO A 202 8.36 5.44 -8.05
C PRO A 202 8.46 4.37 -9.14
N TYR A 203 9.50 4.44 -9.98
CA TYR A 203 9.71 3.48 -11.06
C TYR A 203 9.74 2.02 -10.59
N VAL A 204 10.40 1.76 -9.46
CA VAL A 204 10.46 0.40 -8.88
C VAL A 204 9.09 -0.18 -8.55
N LEU A 205 8.13 0.63 -8.09
CA LEU A 205 6.77 0.17 -7.81
C LEU A 205 6.00 -0.09 -9.09
N ALA A 206 6.13 0.78 -10.10
CA ALA A 206 5.50 0.55 -11.40
C ALA A 206 5.99 -0.75 -12.05
N ARG A 207 7.30 -1.04 -11.95
CA ARG A 207 7.87 -2.30 -12.45
C ARG A 207 7.41 -3.52 -11.66
N ALA A 208 7.24 -3.39 -10.34
CA ALA A 208 6.69 -4.46 -9.53
C ALA A 208 5.23 -4.77 -9.91
N ASP A 209 4.40 -3.75 -10.11
CA ASP A 209 3.02 -3.89 -10.57
C ASP A 209 2.97 -4.56 -11.96
N GLU A 210 3.73 -4.04 -12.93
CA GLU A 210 3.81 -4.60 -14.28
C GLU A 210 4.23 -6.08 -14.30
N MET A 211 5.11 -6.51 -13.40
CA MET A 211 5.55 -7.90 -13.27
C MET A 211 4.53 -8.80 -12.55
N ALA A 212 3.65 -8.22 -11.74
CA ALA A 212 2.65 -8.94 -10.95
C ALA A 212 1.30 -9.09 -11.67
N VAL A 213 1.10 -8.40 -12.81
CA VAL A 213 -0.14 -8.50 -13.59
C VAL A 213 -0.35 -9.94 -14.08
N ILE A 214 -1.42 -10.58 -13.59
CA ILE A 214 -1.90 -11.87 -14.08
C ILE A 214 -2.65 -11.64 -15.39
N GLY A 215 -2.08 -12.11 -16.49
CA GLY A 215 -2.61 -11.94 -17.83
C GLY A 215 -3.62 -13.01 -18.22
N HIS A 216 -4.24 -12.84 -19.39
CA HIS A 216 -5.21 -13.83 -19.91
C HIS A 216 -4.58 -15.22 -20.08
N ARG A 217 -3.32 -15.28 -20.52
CA ARG A 217 -2.59 -16.53 -20.72
C ARG A 217 -2.34 -17.29 -19.41
N ASP A 218 -2.04 -16.57 -18.33
CA ASP A 218 -1.84 -17.17 -17.01
C ASP A 218 -3.15 -17.80 -16.49
N HIS A 219 -4.28 -17.14 -16.75
CA HIS A 219 -5.60 -17.70 -16.46
C HIS A 219 -5.89 -18.97 -17.27
N GLU A 220 -5.58 -18.98 -18.57
CA GLU A 220 -5.78 -20.16 -19.42
C GLU A 220 -4.89 -21.34 -18.98
N GLU A 221 -3.63 -21.07 -18.61
CA GLU A 221 -2.71 -22.08 -18.11
C GLU A 221 -3.15 -22.65 -16.75
N LEU A 222 -3.63 -21.80 -15.84
CA LEU A 222 -4.21 -22.24 -14.58
C LEU A 222 -5.45 -23.11 -14.80
N ASP A 223 -6.38 -22.68 -15.66
CA ASP A 223 -7.57 -23.47 -16.00
C ASP A 223 -7.17 -24.83 -16.60
N PHE A 224 -6.16 -24.86 -17.47
CA PHE A 224 -5.65 -26.11 -18.03
C PHE A 224 -5.05 -27.04 -16.97
N LEU A 225 -4.27 -26.52 -16.01
CA LEU A 225 -3.70 -27.30 -14.92
C LEU A 225 -4.77 -27.84 -13.97
N ILE A 226 -5.80 -27.04 -13.69
CA ILE A 226 -6.97 -27.47 -12.92
C ILE A 226 -7.67 -28.62 -13.66
N ASP A 227 -7.92 -28.48 -14.96
CA ASP A 227 -8.56 -29.51 -15.78
C ASP A 227 -7.78 -30.82 -15.78
N LEU A 228 -6.46 -30.74 -15.99
CA LEU A 228 -5.57 -31.91 -15.95
C LEU A 228 -5.61 -32.61 -14.58
N THR A 229 -5.61 -31.82 -13.50
CA THR A 229 -5.67 -32.34 -12.13
C THR A 229 -7.02 -33.00 -11.85
N MET A 230 -8.12 -32.35 -12.22
CA MET A 230 -9.47 -32.90 -12.07
C MET A 230 -9.62 -34.22 -12.83
N GLN A 231 -9.10 -34.31 -14.05
CA GLN A 231 -9.09 -35.54 -14.84
C GLN A 231 -8.33 -36.68 -14.14
N ARG A 232 -7.17 -36.40 -13.54
CA ARG A 232 -6.39 -37.41 -12.77
C ARG A 232 -7.18 -37.98 -11.59
N TYR A 233 -8.07 -37.20 -10.99
CA TYR A 233 -8.93 -37.64 -9.89
C TYR A 233 -10.31 -38.14 -10.36
N GLY A 234 -10.52 -38.30 -11.68
CA GLY A 234 -11.79 -38.79 -12.24
C GLY A 234 -12.95 -37.81 -12.13
N ILE A 235 -12.67 -36.52 -11.90
CA ILE A 235 -13.68 -35.47 -11.76
C ILE A 235 -13.92 -34.84 -13.13
N ALA A 236 -15.08 -35.10 -13.73
CA ALA A 236 -15.48 -34.47 -14.99
C ALA A 236 -15.97 -33.04 -14.76
N ARG A 237 -15.47 -32.07 -15.55
CA ARG A 237 -16.06 -30.73 -15.59
C ARG A 237 -17.38 -30.76 -16.34
N THR A 238 -18.49 -30.57 -15.63
CA THR A 238 -19.74 -30.17 -16.26
C THR A 238 -19.59 -28.69 -16.63
N LEU A 239 -19.22 -28.39 -17.87
CA LEU A 239 -19.24 -27.03 -18.39
C LEU A 239 -20.65 -26.45 -18.18
N THR A 240 -20.78 -25.43 -17.33
CA THR A 240 -22.07 -24.76 -17.18
C THR A 240 -22.43 -24.08 -18.49
N ALA A 241 -23.71 -24.10 -18.86
CA ALA A 241 -24.23 -23.57 -20.13
C ALA A 241 -23.79 -22.12 -20.43
N LYS A 242 -23.41 -21.36 -19.39
CA LYS A 242 -22.93 -19.97 -19.45
C LYS A 242 -21.47 -19.82 -19.90
N GLN A 243 -20.60 -20.82 -19.66
CA GLN A 243 -19.23 -20.84 -20.19
C GLN A 243 -19.19 -21.33 -21.64
N GLY A 244 -20.01 -22.33 -21.98
CA GLY A 244 -20.14 -22.84 -23.36
C GLY A 244 -20.60 -21.75 -24.34
N SER A 245 -21.58 -20.93 -23.95
CA SER A 245 -22.08 -19.82 -24.78
C SER A 245 -21.09 -18.67 -24.94
N LYS A 246 -20.18 -18.43 -23.97
CA LYS A 246 -19.10 -17.43 -24.12
C LYS A 246 -17.95 -17.90 -25.02
N GLY A 247 -17.63 -19.20 -25.00
CA GLY A 247 -16.66 -19.80 -25.93
C GLY A 247 -17.15 -19.74 -27.38
N LEU A 248 -18.42 -20.10 -27.61
CA LEU A 248 -19.08 -20.02 -28.92
C LEU A 248 -19.21 -18.58 -29.45
N ALA A 249 -19.52 -17.61 -28.59
CA ALA A 249 -19.66 -16.20 -28.99
C ALA A 249 -18.32 -15.52 -29.35
N ARG A 250 -17.19 -16.01 -28.85
CA ARG A 250 -15.85 -15.45 -29.13
C ARG A 250 -15.17 -16.07 -30.36
N GLY A 251 -15.61 -17.25 -30.81
CA GLY A 251 -15.09 -17.92 -32.01
C GLY A 251 -15.59 -17.35 -33.36
N GLY A 252 -16.53 -16.39 -33.34
CA GLY A 252 -17.24 -15.91 -34.53
C GLY A 252 -16.99 -14.45 -34.93
N LYS A 253 -15.86 -13.82 -34.56
CA LYS A 253 -15.52 -12.49 -35.09
C LYS A 253 -14.81 -12.61 -36.44
N THR A 254 -15.57 -12.80 -37.51
CA THR A 254 -15.12 -12.42 -38.85
C THR A 254 -14.97 -10.90 -38.91
N ARG A 255 -13.81 -10.46 -39.43
CA ARG A 255 -13.47 -9.06 -39.67
C ARG A 255 -14.46 -8.50 -40.69
N PHE A 256 -15.19 -7.45 -40.33
CA PHE A 256 -16.08 -6.74 -41.24
C PHE A 256 -15.21 -5.87 -42.15
N GLU A 257 -15.08 -6.25 -43.42
CA GLU A 257 -14.64 -5.34 -44.48
C GLU A 257 -15.90 -4.71 -45.09
N GLY A 258 -16.03 -3.39 -44.93
CA GLY A 258 -17.09 -2.60 -45.53
C GLY A 258 -16.67 -2.08 -46.92
N PRO A 259 -17.65 -1.66 -47.74
CA PRO A 259 -17.46 -1.27 -49.15
C PRO A 259 -16.65 0.02 -49.33
#